data_AF-A0A7C6NU72-F1
#
_entry.id   AF-A0A7C6NU72-F1
#
_cell.length_a   1.000
_cell.length_b   1.000
_cell.length_c   1.000
_cell.angle_alpha   90.00
_cell.angle_beta   90.00
_cell.angle_gamma   90.00
#
_symmetry.space_group_name_H-M   'P 1'
#
loop_
_entity.id
_entity.type
_entity.pdbx_description
1 polymer ?
#
loop_
_entity_poly.entity_id
_entity_poly.type
_entity_poly.pdbx_seq_one_letter_code
_entity_poly.pdbx_strand_id
1 'polypeptide(L)' 'MGEQNRETFGSRIGFIFAAAGSAIGLGNIWRFPYLVGMYGGAAFLIVYL' A
#
# COMPACT_ATOMS: atom_id res chain seq x y z
N MET A 1 31.67 14.51 18.30
CA MET A 1 30.95 13.65 17.34
C MET A 1 29.53 13.54 17.86
N GLY A 2 28.60 14.32 17.31
CA GLY A 2 27.20 14.30 17.76
C GLY A 2 26.54 13.01 17.29
N GLU A 3 26.11 12.16 18.21
CA GLU A 3 25.28 11.01 17.89
C GLU A 3 23.93 11.52 17.37
N GLN A 4 23.73 11.46 16.06
CA GLN A 4 22.41 11.64 15.46
C GLN A 4 21.57 10.41 15.79
N ASN A 5 20.82 10.48 16.88
CA ASN A 5 19.83 9.49 17.23
C ASN A 5 18.76 9.47 16.12
N ARG A 6 18.76 8.42 15.29
CA ARG A 6 17.77 8.28 14.22
C ARG A 6 16.41 8.04 14.86
N GLU A 7 15.44 8.87 14.50
CA GLU A 7 14.08 8.74 15.02
C GLU A 7 13.51 7.39 14.57
N THR A 8 13.30 6.50 15.54
CA THR A 8 12.70 5.19 15.30
C THR A 8 11.20 5.27 15.55
N PHE A 9 10.42 4.58 14.72
CA PHE A 9 8.98 4.47 14.96
C PHE A 9 8.73 3.86 16.34
N GLY A 10 7.98 4.55 17.18
CA GLY A 10 7.74 4.15 18.57
C GLY A 10 6.97 2.83 18.72
N SER A 11 6.36 2.34 17.65
CA SER A 11 5.73 1.02 17.60
C SER A 11 5.83 0.41 16.22
N ARG A 12 6.11 -0.91 16.16
CA ARG A 12 6.07 -1.71 14.92
C ARG A 12 4.73 -1.59 14.21
N ILE A 13 3.64 -1.51 14.97
CA ILE A 13 2.28 -1.35 14.40
C ILE A 13 2.18 0.03 13.74
N GLY A 14 2.67 1.09 14.38
CA GLY A 14 2.68 2.44 13.81
C GLY A 14 3.51 2.51 12.51
N PHE A 15 4.65 1.81 12.46
CA PHE A 15 5.44 1.69 11.24
C PHE A 15 4.69 0.95 10.12
N ILE A 16 4.05 -0.17 10.44
CA ILE A 16 3.27 -0.95 9.47
C ILE A 16 2.09 -0.14 8.94
N PHE A 17 1.37 0.58 9.79
CA PHE A 17 0.25 1.44 9.36
C PHE A 17 0.71 2.63 8.53
N ALA A 18 1.84 3.27 8.87
CA ALA A 18 2.42 4.35 8.06
C ALA A 18 2.86 3.83 6.68
N ALA A 19 3.51 2.66 6.62
CA ALA A 19 3.92 2.03 5.37
C ALA A 19 2.71 1.56 4.55
N ALA A 20 1.71 0.93 5.19
CA ALA A 20 0.48 0.49 4.54
C ALA A 20 -0.33 1.68 4.00
N GLY A 21 -0.44 2.77 4.76
CA GLY A 21 -1.08 4.00 4.32
C GLY A 21 -0.36 4.65 3.15
N SER A 22 0.98 4.57 3.09
CA SER A 22 1.75 5.03 1.94
C SER A 22 1.58 4.13 0.70
N ALA A 23 1.39 2.83 0.88
CA ALA A 23 1.19 1.87 -0.21
C ALA A 23 -0.24 1.88 -0.76
N ILE A 24 -1.23 2.14 0.10
CA ILE A 24 -2.66 2.21 -0.25
C ILE A 24 -3.01 3.65 -0.63
N GLY A 25 -2.66 4.06 -1.86
CA GLY A 25 -3.04 5.37 -2.40
C GLY A 25 -4.46 5.39 -3.01
N LEU A 26 -5.08 6.57 -3.08
CA LEU A 26 -6.39 6.81 -3.75
C LEU A 26 -6.47 6.19 -5.15
N GLY A 27 -5.35 6.18 -5.88
CA GLY A 27 -5.24 5.57 -7.21
C GLY A 27 -5.51 4.07 -7.21
N ASN A 28 -5.09 3.32 -6.18
CA ASN A 28 -5.32 1.87 -6.12
C ASN A 28 -6.78 1.53 -5.78
N ILE A 29 -7.48 2.41 -5.07
CA ILE A 29 -8.89 2.19 -4.70
C ILE A 29 -9.83 2.40 -5.90
N TRP A 30 -9.50 3.33 -6.80
CA TRP A 30 -10.36 3.66 -7.95
C TRP A 30 -9.93 3.02 -9.26
N ARG A 31 -8.62 2.91 -9.51
CA ARG A 31 -8.11 2.35 -10.77
C ARG A 31 -8.17 0.83 -10.78
N PHE A 32 -8.00 0.18 -9.64
CA PHE A 32 -8.13 -1.27 -9.52
C PHE A 32 -9.52 -1.80 -9.93
N PRO A 33 -10.65 -1.32 -9.35
CA PRO A 33 -11.96 -1.82 -9.74
C PRO A 33 -12.31 -1.49 -11.20
N TYR A 34 -11.81 -0.35 -11.72
CA TYR A 34 -12.00 0.02 -13.12
C TYR A 34 -11.27 -0.95 -14.08
N LEU A 35 -10.00 -1.27 -13.78
CA LEU A 35 -9.22 -2.23 -14.56
C LEU A 35 -9.81 -3.63 -14.45
N VAL A 36 -10.17 -4.08 -13.24
CA VAL A 36 -10.86 -5.35 -13.00
C VAL A 36 -12.14 -5.42 -13.84
N GLY A 37 -12.98 -4.38 -13.82
CA GLY A 37 -14.21 -4.33 -14.61
C GLY A 37 -13.97 -4.41 -16.13
N MET A 38 -12.95 -3.73 -16.65
CA MET A 38 -12.64 -3.74 -18.09
C MET A 38 -11.98 -5.05 -18.56
N TYR A 39 -11.12 -5.67 -17.74
CA TYR A 39 -10.32 -6.83 -18.14
C TYR A 39 -10.95 -8.19 -17.78
N GLY A 40 -12.28 -8.27 -17.71
CA GLY A 40 -13.01 -9.53 -17.50
C GLY A 40 -13.42 -9.80 -16.04
N GLY A 41 -13.50 -8.77 -15.21
CA GLY A 41 -14.00 -8.86 -13.84
C GLY A 41 -13.09 -9.69 -12.93
N ALA A 42 -13.68 -10.59 -12.14
CA ALA A 42 -12.95 -11.44 -11.22
C ALA A 42 -11.91 -12.36 -11.91
N ALA A 43 -12.05 -12.65 -13.21
CA ALA A 43 -11.06 -13.44 -13.95
C ALA A 43 -9.70 -12.73 -14.06
N PHE A 44 -9.68 -11.40 -14.09
CA PHE A 44 -8.45 -10.60 -14.07
C PHE A 44 -7.62 -10.83 -12.80
N LEU A 45 -8.28 -11.15 -11.67
CA LEU A 45 -7.61 -11.36 -10.39
C LEU A 45 -6.69 -12.59 -10.40
N ILE A 46 -6.97 -13.60 -11.25
CA ILE A 46 -6.18 -14.84 -11.33
C ILE A 46 -4.77 -14.57 -11.90
N VAL A 47 -4.65 -13.62 -12.82
CA VAL A 47 -3.36 -13.23 -13.43
C VAL A 47 -2.68 -12.10 -12.64
N TYR A 48 -3.47 -11.35 -11.86
CA TYR A 48 -3.01 -10.21 -11.08
C TYR A 48 -2.39 -10.60 -9.72
N LEU A 49 -2.90 -11.67 -9.08
CA LEU A 49 -2.38 -12.26 -7.84
C LEU A 49 -1.13 -13.12 -8.11
#